data_AF-A0A8X6NTT4-F1
#
_entry.id   AF-A0A8X6NTT4-F1
#
_cell.length_a   1.000
_cell.length_b   1.000
_cell.length_c   1.000
_cell.angle_alpha   90.00
_cell.angle_beta   90.00
_cell.angle_gamma   90.00
#
_symmetry.space_group_name_H-M   'P 1'
#
loop_
_entity.id
_entity.type
_entity.pdbx_description
1 polymer ?
#
loop_
_entity_poly.entity_id
_entity_poly.type
_entity_poly.pdbx_seq_one_letter_code
_entity_poly.pdbx_strand_id
1 'polypeptide(L)' 'ILYADIVNSVALTASLHGSELVETLNELFGRFDDKAEKNFCLRIKLLGDCYYCVSGLPDHDVKHADHCVQMALDMIDII' A
#
# COMPACT_ATOMS: atom_id res chain seq x y z
N ILE A 1 6.35 8.85 5.96
CA ILE A 1 5.68 7.55 6.23
C ILE A 1 4.27 7.66 5.68
N LEU A 2 3.82 6.66 4.93
CA LEU A 2 2.48 6.59 4.35
C LEU A 2 1.74 5.37 4.92
N TYR A 3 0.47 5.58 5.26
CA TYR A 3 -0.47 4.53 5.66
C TYR A 3 -1.70 4.59 4.75
N ALA A 4 -2.14 3.45 4.24
CA ALA A 4 -3.36 3.30 3.46
C ALA A 4 -4.15 2.12 4.03
N ASP A 5 -5.42 2.37 4.36
CA ASP A 5 -6.28 1.39 5.01
C ASP A 5 -7.56 1.18 4.19
N ILE A 6 -8.03 -0.05 4.11
CA ILE A 6 -9.24 -0.38 3.36
C ILE A 6 -10.44 -0.01 4.21
N VAL A 7 -11.18 0.99 3.77
CA VAL A 7 -12.41 1.39 4.44
C VAL A 7 -13.42 0.23 4.41
N ASN A 8 -14.01 -0.05 5.57
CA ASN A 8 -15.05 -1.06 5.75
C ASN A 8 -14.62 -2.50 5.45
N SER A 9 -13.37 -2.85 5.78
CA SER A 9 -12.83 -4.21 5.62
C SER A 9 -13.61 -5.29 6.37
N VAL A 10 -14.29 -4.96 7.47
CA VAL A 10 -15.19 -5.90 8.17
C VAL A 10 -16.33 -6.36 7.27
N ALA A 11 -16.93 -5.47 6.48
CA ALA A 11 -17.96 -5.87 5.52
C ALA A 11 -17.36 -6.70 4.37
N LEU A 12 -16.18 -6.32 3.89
CA LEU A 12 -15.47 -7.04 2.83
C LEU A 12 -15.18 -8.50 3.25
N THR A 13 -14.60 -8.67 4.43
CA THR A 13 -14.29 -9.98 5.04
C THR A 13 -15.53 -10.82 5.37
N ALA A 14 -16.68 -10.19 5.64
CA ALA A 14 -17.95 -10.89 5.82
C ALA A 14 -18.60 -11.32 4.50
N SER A 15 -18.27 -10.66 3.38
CA SER A 15 -18.88 -10.89 2.08
C SER A 15 -18.13 -11.86 1.17
N LEU A 16 -16.84 -12.07 1.41
CA LEU A 16 -15.96 -12.92 0.59
C LEU A 16 -15.57 -14.20 1.31
N HIS A 17 -15.31 -15.26 0.56
CA HIS A 17 -14.62 -16.43 1.12
C HIS A 17 -13.16 -16.08 1.43
N GLY A 18 -12.58 -16.75 2.43
CA GLY A 18 -11.22 -16.45 2.90
C GLY A 18 -10.16 -16.50 1.80
N SER A 19 -10.29 -17.41 0.83
CA SER A 19 -9.39 -17.48 -0.33
C SER A 19 -9.53 -16.29 -1.27
N GLU A 20 -10.76 -15.85 -1.55
CA GLU A 20 -11.06 -14.73 -2.44
C GLU A 20 -10.59 -13.41 -1.84
N LEU A 21 -10.77 -13.23 -0.52
CA LEU A 21 -10.26 -12.08 0.20
C LEU A 21 -8.73 -12.00 0.09
N VAL A 22 -8.03 -13.12 0.35
CA VAL A 22 -6.57 -13.17 0.28
C VAL A 22 -6.08 -12.88 -1.15
N GLU A 23 -6.73 -13.43 -2.16
CA GLU A 23 -6.40 -13.18 -3.56
C GLU A 23 -6.59 -11.70 -3.93
N THR A 24 -7.73 -11.11 -3.54
CA THR A 24 -8.03 -9.69 -3.78
C THR A 24 -7.00 -8.77 -3.11
N LEU A 25 -6.67 -9.03 -1.84
CA LEU A 25 -5.68 -8.24 -1.11
C LEU A 25 -4.27 -8.41 -1.70
N ASN A 26 -3.89 -9.63 -2.08
CA ASN A 26 -2.60 -9.88 -2.70
C ASN A 26 -2.46 -9.17 -4.05
N GLU A 27 -3.52 -9.15 -4.87
CA GLU A 27 -3.50 -8.44 -6.15
C GLU A 27 -3.36 -6.93 -5.93
N LEU A 28 -4.17 -6.35 -5.03
CA LEU A 28 -4.10 -4.94 -4.70
C LEU A 28 -2.72 -4.53 -4.18
N PHE A 29 -2.20 -5.28 -3.19
CA PHE A 29 -0.89 -5.00 -2.61
C PHE A 29 0.26 -5.24 -3.58
N GLY A 30 0.11 -6.18 -4.53
CA GLY A 30 1.06 -6.35 -5.62
C GLY A 30 1.15 -5.09 -6.50
N ARG A 31 -0.01 -4.52 -6.88
CA ARG A 31 -0.04 -3.25 -7.64
C ARG A 31 0.55 -2.08 -6.85
N PHE A 32 0.33 -2.04 -5.54
CA PHE A 32 0.95 -1.04 -4.68
C PHE A 32 2.46 -1.24 -4.57
N ASP A 33 2.95 -2.48 -4.48
CA ASP A 33 4.38 -2.77 -4.45
C ASP A 33 5.09 -2.25 -5.73
N ASP A 34 4.49 -2.47 -6.90
CA ASP A 34 5.00 -1.97 -8.18
C ASP A 34 5.13 -0.43 -8.19
N LYS A 35 4.20 0.26 -7.54
CA LYS A 35 4.24 1.73 -7.41
C LYS A 35 5.18 2.20 -6.31
N ALA A 36 5.29 1.45 -5.22
CA ALA A 36 6.23 1.76 -4.14
C ALA A 36 7.67 1.72 -4.67
N GLU A 37 8.01 0.72 -5.50
CA GLU A 37 9.33 0.64 -6.13
C GLU A 37 9.60 1.85 -7.03
N LYS A 38 8.63 2.23 -7.88
CA LYS A 38 8.75 3.41 -8.78
C LYS A 38 8.88 4.72 -8.03
N ASN A 39 8.25 4.84 -6.87
CA ASN A 39 8.26 6.03 -6.04
C ASN A 39 9.27 5.97 -4.89
N PHE A 40 10.29 5.10 -4.95
CA PHE A 40 11.35 4.99 -3.94
C PHE A 40 10.79 4.87 -2.50
N CYS A 41 9.71 4.10 -2.36
CA CYS A 41 9.06 3.82 -1.09
C CYS A 41 9.31 2.36 -0.70
N LEU A 42 9.99 2.16 0.42
CA LEU A 42 10.18 0.87 1.05
C LEU A 42 8.90 0.45 1.77
N ARG A 43 8.29 -0.65 1.34
CA ARG A 43 7.25 -1.31 2.13
C ARG A 43 7.85 -1.82 3.43
N ILE A 44 7.24 -1.47 4.57
CA ILE A 44 7.69 -2.00 5.85
C ILE A 44 7.10 -3.40 6.07
N LYS A 45 5.77 -3.50 6.11
CA LYS A 45 5.03 -4.75 6.32
C LYS A 45 3.52 -4.52 6.06
N LEU A 46 2.73 -5.59 6.09
CA LEU A 46 1.26 -5.55 6.04
C LEU A 46 0.69 -5.78 7.44
N LEU A 47 -0.35 -5.03 7.81
CA LEU A 47 -1.11 -5.23 9.04
C LEU A 47 -2.57 -5.45 8.67
N GLY A 48 -2.92 -6.71 8.36
CA GLY A 48 -4.25 -7.05 7.87
C GLY A 48 -4.52 -6.41 6.51
N ASP A 49 -5.49 -5.53 6.48
CA ASP A 49 -5.98 -4.72 5.36
C ASP A 49 -5.23 -3.40 5.18
N CYS A 50 -4.34 -3.03 6.11
CA CYS A 50 -3.55 -1.82 6.03
C CYS A 50 -2.19 -2.04 5.35
N TYR A 51 -1.90 -1.20 4.35
CA TYR A 51 -0.63 -1.10 3.65
C TYR A 51 0.18 0.11 4.14
N TYR A 52 1.46 -0.06 4.45
CA TYR A 52 2.33 1.04 4.87
C TYR A 52 3.75 0.96 4.30
N CYS A 53 4.22 2.11 3.86
CA CYS A 53 5.54 2.29 3.27
C CYS A 53 6.20 3.59 3.73
N VAL A 54 7.51 3.67 3.52
CA VAL A 54 8.36 4.81 3.90
C VAL A 54 9.32 5.14 2.78
N SER A 55 9.55 6.43 2.55
CA SER A 55 10.65 6.88 1.68
C SER A 55 11.72 7.55 2.53
N GLY A 56 12.96 7.57 2.02
CA GLY A 56 14.13 8.10 2.74
C GLY A 56 14.73 7.17 3.80
N LEU A 57 14.46 5.86 3.69
CA LEU A 57 15.08 4.80 4.49
C LEU A 57 15.41 3.58 3.61
N PRO A 58 16.49 2.82 3.91
CA PRO A 58 17.46 3.07 4.98
C PRO A 58 18.38 4.27 4.70
N ASP A 59 18.50 4.66 3.43
CA ASP A 59 19.32 5.78 2.99
C ASP A 59 18.50 7.07 2.95
N HIS A 60 19.11 8.15 3.45
CA HIS A 60 18.48 9.47 3.46
C HIS A 60 18.26 10.00 2.04
N ASP A 61 17.04 10.47 1.78
CA ASP A 61 16.64 11.09 0.52
C ASP A 61 15.92 12.42 0.79
N VAL A 62 16.43 13.53 0.26
CA VAL A 62 15.81 14.86 0.41
C VAL A 62 14.41 14.96 -0.23
N LYS A 63 14.08 14.08 -1.18
CA LYS A 63 12.77 14.01 -1.86
C LYS A 63 11.81 13.02 -1.22
N HIS A 64 12.13 12.47 -0.04
CA HIS A 64 11.31 11.46 0.62
C HIS A 64 9.83 11.86 0.76
N ALA A 65 9.54 13.15 0.94
CA ALA A 65 8.17 13.65 1.09
C ALA A 65 7.43 13.63 -0.26
N ASP A 66 8.08 14.10 -1.32
CA ASP A 66 7.52 14.11 -2.68
C ASP A 66 7.24 12.68 -3.17
N HIS A 67 8.17 11.77 -2.91
CA HIS A 67 8.05 10.34 -3.17
C HIS A 67 6.85 9.71 -2.45
N CYS A 68 6.67 9.99 -1.16
CA CYS A 68 5.49 9.52 -0.42
C CYS A 68 4.17 10.11 -0.96
N VAL A 69 4.15 11.39 -1.35
CA VAL A 69 2.94 12.01 -1.90
C VAL A 69 2.59 11.43 -3.27
N GLN A 70 3.58 11.26 -4.16
CA GLN A 70 3.36 10.63 -5.46
C GLN A 70 2.90 9.19 -5.32
N MET A 71 3.46 8.44 -4.37
CA MET A 71 2.96 7.11 -4.03
C MET A 71 1.48 7.13 -3.62
N ALA A 72 1.07 8.08 -2.78
CA ALA A 72 -0.33 8.20 -2.38
C ALA A 72 -1.27 8.49 -3.57
N LEU A 73 -0.86 9.36 -4.49
CA LEU A 73 -1.62 9.66 -5.70
C LEU A 73 -1.72 8.42 -6.60
N ASP A 74 -0.62 7.70 -6.79
CA ASP A 74 -0.57 6.46 -7.56
C ASP A 74 -1.47 5.36 -6.96
N MET A 75 -1.59 5.30 -5.61
CA MET A 75 -2.50 4.36 -4.94
C MET A 75 -3.97 4.70 -5.22
N ILE A 76 -4.31 5.98 -5.33
CA ILE A 76 -5.67 6.43 -5.69
C ILE A 76 -5.99 6.04 -7.14
N ASP A 77 -5.03 6.18 -8.06
CA ASP A 77 -5.21 5.82 -9.48
C ASP A 77 -5.34 4.31 -9.73
N ILE A 78 -4.91 3.46 -8.80
CA ILE A 78 -4.99 2.00 -8.89
C ILE A 78 -6.39 1.46 -8.54
N ILE A 79 -7.12 2.18 -7.69
CA ILE A 79 -8.43 1.78 -7.14
C ILE A 79 -9.55 2.23 -8.09
#